data_AF-A0A1X9SW31-F1
#
_entry.id   AF-A0A1X9SW31-F1
#
_cell.length_a   1.000
_cell.length_b   1.000
_cell.length_c   1.000
_cell.angle_alpha   90.00
_cell.angle_beta   90.00
_cell.angle_gamma   90.00
#
_symmetry.space_group_name_H-M   'P 1'
#
loop_
_entity.id
_entity.type
_entity.pdbx_description
1 polymer ?
#
loop_
_entity_poly.entity_id
_entity_poly.type
_entity_poly.pdbx_seq_one_letter_code
_entity_poly.pdbx_strand_id
1 'polypeptide(L)'
;MKAIAIIALGANIMLAAVNINTASKSELMELPGIGEGKAKAIIDYRTKSKFKTIDEIKNVSGIGDKIYESIKVDLIVNGPTDTKNLKSTIKDKKPVKKDSNSTKK
;
A
#
# COMPACT_ATOMS: atom_id res chain seq x y z
N MET A 1 -40.82 -28.82 -8.41
CA MET A 1 -40.04 -27.58 -8.34
C MET A 1 -39.05 -27.72 -7.20
N LYS A 2 -37.75 -27.90 -7.49
CA LYS A 2 -36.68 -28.00 -6.49
C LYS A 2 -35.92 -26.69 -6.54
N ALA A 3 -36.08 -25.86 -5.52
CA ALA A 3 -35.35 -24.61 -5.40
C ALA A 3 -33.87 -24.92 -5.16
N ILE A 4 -33.03 -24.63 -6.14
CA ILE A 4 -31.58 -24.49 -5.95
C ILE A 4 -31.33 -23.00 -5.86
N ALA A 5 -31.25 -22.48 -4.64
CA ALA A 5 -30.83 -21.12 -4.36
C ALA A 5 -29.45 -21.16 -3.70
N ILE A 6 -28.41 -21.38 -4.51
CA ILE A 6 -27.03 -21.05 -4.12
C ILE A 6 -26.76 -19.68 -4.75
N ILE A 7 -27.24 -18.62 -4.09
CA ILE A 7 -26.74 -17.27 -4.36
C ILE A 7 -25.47 -17.15 -3.53
N ALA A 8 -24.36 -17.61 -4.10
CA ALA A 8 -23.04 -17.26 -3.63
C ALA A 8 -22.93 -15.73 -3.72
N LEU A 9 -23.12 -15.04 -2.61
CA LEU A 9 -22.58 -13.69 -2.45
C LEU A 9 -21.07 -13.84 -2.56
N GLY A 10 -20.54 -13.66 -3.78
CA GLY A 10 -19.14 -13.40 -4.00
C GLY A 10 -18.78 -12.17 -3.21
N ALA A 11 -18.17 -12.37 -2.04
CA ALA A 11 -17.47 -11.32 -1.35
C ALA A 11 -16.42 -10.80 -2.35
N ASN A 12 -16.67 -9.62 -2.91
CA ASN A 12 -15.61 -8.82 -3.50
C ASN A 12 -14.66 -8.53 -2.34
N ILE A 13 -13.68 -9.41 -2.15
CA ILE A 13 -12.55 -9.13 -1.28
C ILE A 13 -11.83 -8.01 -2.02
N MET A 14 -12.21 -6.77 -1.73
CA MET A 14 -11.40 -5.61 -2.06
C MET A 14 -10.16 -5.74 -1.17
N LEU A 15 -9.23 -6.60 -1.60
CA LEU A 15 -7.87 -6.59 -1.11
C LEU A 15 -7.42 -5.15 -1.26
N ALA A 16 -7.23 -4.47 -0.13
CA ALA A 16 -6.82 -3.08 -0.08
C ALA A 16 -5.40 -3.01 -0.65
N ALA A 17 -5.30 -2.90 -1.96
CA ALA A 17 -4.04 -2.89 -2.67
C ALA A 17 -3.33 -1.55 -2.44
N VAL A 18 -2.12 -1.63 -1.89
CA VAL A 18 -1.24 -0.49 -1.67
C VAL A 18 -0.38 -0.31 -2.90
N ASN A 19 -0.58 0.82 -3.58
CA ASN A 19 0.29 1.19 -4.71
C ASN A 19 1.65 1.67 -4.20
N ILE A 20 2.71 0.92 -4.46
CA ILE A 20 4.06 1.23 -3.98
C ILE A 20 4.65 2.51 -4.57
N ASN A 21 4.21 2.90 -5.76
CA ASN A 21 4.67 4.12 -6.43
C ASN A 21 4.00 5.39 -5.87
N THR A 22 2.78 5.29 -5.30
CA THR A 22 1.99 6.46 -4.87
C THR A 22 1.61 6.47 -3.39
N ALA A 23 1.70 5.34 -2.69
CA ALA A 23 1.33 5.22 -1.28
C ALA A 23 2.13 6.18 -0.39
N SER A 24 1.47 6.72 0.62
CA SER A 24 2.09 7.49 1.68
C SER A 24 2.84 6.58 2.66
N LYS A 25 3.70 7.18 3.50
CA LYS A 25 4.47 6.43 4.52
C LYS A 25 3.54 5.61 5.42
N SER A 26 2.39 6.17 5.81
CA SER A 26 1.42 5.49 6.68
C SER A 26 0.80 4.26 6.02
N GLU A 27 0.45 4.37 4.73
CA GLU A 27 -0.17 3.26 3.98
C GLU A 27 0.84 2.13 3.73
N LEU A 28 2.11 2.47 3.52
CA LEU A 28 3.17 1.46 3.45
C LEU A 28 3.37 0.74 4.79
N MET A 29 3.18 1.44 5.91
CA MET A 29 3.30 0.86 7.26
C MET A 29 2.12 -0.01 7.67
N GLU A 30 1.00 0.04 6.95
CA GLU A 30 -0.13 -0.88 7.15
C GLU A 30 0.20 -2.29 6.64
N LEU A 31 1.24 -2.43 5.81
CA LEU A 31 1.68 -3.72 5.30
C LEU A 31 2.40 -4.56 6.37
N PRO A 32 2.13 -5.88 6.44
CA PRO A 32 2.73 -6.75 7.43
C PRO A 32 4.26 -6.76 7.30
N GLY A 33 4.94 -6.44 8.40
CA GLY A 33 6.40 -6.43 8.44
C GLY A 33 7.07 -5.19 7.83
N ILE A 34 6.31 -4.18 7.39
CA ILE A 34 6.82 -2.87 6.96
C ILE A 34 6.69 -1.86 8.11
N GLY A 35 7.81 -1.53 8.75
CA GLY A 35 7.89 -0.46 9.76
C GLY A 35 8.37 0.86 9.16
N GLU A 36 8.56 1.87 10.00
CA GLU A 36 8.99 3.22 9.56
C GLU A 36 10.25 3.23 8.69
N GLY A 37 11.26 2.43 9.06
CA GLY A 37 12.53 2.35 8.33
C GLY A 37 12.37 1.78 6.93
N LYS A 38 11.58 0.71 6.78
CA LYS A 38 11.31 0.07 5.48
C LYS A 38 10.40 0.96 4.62
N ALA A 39 9.37 1.56 5.21
CA ALA A 39 8.51 2.51 4.52
C ALA A 39 9.31 3.69 3.96
N LYS A 40 10.25 4.23 4.74
CA LYS A 40 11.18 5.26 4.27
C LYS A 40 12.06 4.75 3.13
N ALA A 41 12.63 3.55 3.24
CA ALA A 41 13.46 2.97 2.19
C ALA A 41 12.69 2.79 0.85
N ILE A 42 11.41 2.41 0.90
CA ILE A 42 10.55 2.32 -0.29
C ILE A 42 10.36 3.70 -0.94
N ILE A 43 10.10 4.74 -0.12
CA ILE A 43 9.95 6.12 -0.59
C ILE A 43 11.25 6.64 -1.21
N ASP A 44 12.38 6.37 -0.56
CA ASP A 44 13.70 6.77 -1.04
C ASP A 44 14.04 6.05 -2.36
N TYR A 45 13.67 4.78 -2.49
CA TYR A 45 13.84 4.01 -3.72
C TYR A 45 13.03 4.60 -4.89
N ARG A 46 11.72 4.83 -4.71
CA ARG A 46 10.86 5.37 -5.78
C ARG A 46 11.21 6.80 -6.21
N THR A 47 11.87 7.55 -5.32
CA THR A 47 12.39 8.88 -5.64
C THR A 47 13.50 8.82 -6.69
N LYS A 48 14.26 7.72 -6.71
CA LYS A 48 15.34 7.47 -7.68
C LYS A 48 14.88 6.65 -8.88
N SER A 49 14.07 5.62 -8.65
CA SER A 49 13.56 4.72 -9.69
C SER A 49 12.16 4.23 -9.33
N LYS A 50 11.18 4.48 -10.21
CA LYS A 50 9.84 3.92 -10.04
C LYS A 50 9.85 2.40 -10.14
N PHE A 51 8.95 1.76 -9.40
CA PHE A 51 8.74 0.32 -9.47
C PHE A 51 7.94 -0.03 -10.71
N LYS A 52 8.49 -0.86 -11.58
CA LYS A 52 7.76 -1.38 -12.77
C LYS A 52 7.00 -2.66 -12.46
N THR A 53 7.52 -3.45 -11.53
CA THR A 53 6.93 -4.70 -11.07
C THR A 53 6.94 -4.75 -9.55
N ILE A 54 6.05 -5.55 -8.97
CA ILE A 54 6.01 -5.74 -7.50
C ILE A 54 7.28 -6.42 -6.98
N ASP A 55 7.98 -7.22 -7.80
CA ASP A 55 9.18 -7.95 -7.39
C ASP A 55 10.39 -7.02 -7.16
N GLU A 56 10.41 -5.87 -7.85
CA GLU A 56 11.45 -4.84 -7.66
C GLU A 56 11.52 -4.30 -6.24
N ILE A 57 10.48 -4.48 -5.42
CA ILE A 57 10.50 -4.11 -4.01
C ILE A 57 11.57 -4.85 -3.20
N LYS A 58 12.04 -6.02 -3.67
CA LYS A 58 13.16 -6.75 -3.07
C LYS A 58 14.49 -6.01 -3.17
N ASN A 59 14.62 -5.05 -4.10
CA ASN A 59 15.81 -4.20 -4.20
C ASN A 59 15.86 -3.12 -3.12
N VAL A 60 14.79 -2.95 -2.35
CA VAL A 60 14.73 -1.99 -1.25
C VAL A 60 15.43 -2.56 -0.02
N SER A 61 16.30 -1.76 0.59
CA SER A 61 17.02 -2.16 1.81
C SER A 61 16.06 -2.58 2.93
N GLY A 62 16.27 -3.79 3.45
CA GLY A 62 15.46 -4.38 4.51
C GLY A 62 14.19 -5.13 4.04
N ILE A 63 13.96 -5.25 2.72
CA ILE A 63 12.87 -6.06 2.16
C ILE A 63 13.49 -7.29 1.49
N GLY A 64 13.51 -8.40 2.22
CA GLY A 64 13.90 -9.72 1.69
C GLY A 64 12.69 -10.56 1.30
N ASP A 65 12.95 -11.77 0.79
CA ASP A 65 11.91 -12.68 0.26
C ASP A 65 10.78 -12.95 1.27
N LYS A 66 11.10 -13.11 2.55
CA LYS A 66 10.12 -13.36 3.62
C LYS A 66 9.09 -12.22 3.74
N ILE A 67 9.55 -10.97 3.66
CA ILE A 67 8.67 -9.81 3.73
C ILE A 67 7.91 -9.67 2.42
N TYR A 68 8.61 -9.81 1.29
CA TYR A 68 7.99 -9.78 -0.03
C TYR A 68 6.82 -10.76 -0.16
N GLU A 69 6.99 -12.02 0.24
CA GLU A 69 5.92 -13.02 0.18
C GLU A 69 4.69 -12.66 1.02
N SER A 70 4.89 -11.93 2.10
CA SER A 70 3.82 -11.50 3.01
C SER A 70 3.03 -10.32 2.45
N ILE A 71 3.66 -9.46 1.63
CA ILE A 71 3.05 -8.22 1.14
C ILE A 71 2.67 -8.30 -0.34
N LYS A 72 3.25 -9.19 -1.16
CA LYS A 72 3.06 -9.25 -2.62
C LYS A 72 1.60 -9.33 -3.07
N VAL A 73 0.74 -9.89 -2.21
CA VAL A 73 -0.70 -10.05 -2.45
C VAL A 73 -1.45 -8.71 -2.31
N ASP A 74 -0.91 -7.80 -1.48
CA ASP A 74 -1.49 -6.50 -1.19
C ASP A 74 -0.80 -5.36 -1.97
N LEU A 75 0.15 -5.66 -2.86
CA LEU A 75 0.90 -4.66 -3.62
C LEU A 75 0.43 -4.51 -5.05
N ILE A 76 0.38 -3.27 -5.53
CA ILE A 76 0.19 -2.94 -6.94
C ILE A 76 1.21 -1.89 -7.40
N VAL A 77 1.50 -1.86 -8.70
CA VAL A 77 2.39 -0.87 -9.32
C VAL A 77 1.64 0.14 -10.20
N ASN A 78 0.45 -0.24 -10.67
CA ASN A 78 -0.40 0.55 -11.56
C ASN A 78 -1.82 0.62 -10.98
N GLY A 79 -2.47 1.78 -11.10
CA GLY A 79 -3.82 2.04 -10.57
C GLY A 79 -3.82 2.98 -9.36
N PRO A 80 -4.99 3.51 -8.97
CA PRO A 80 -5.11 4.34 -7.77
C PRO A 80 -4.84 3.51 -6.50
N THR A 81 -4.23 4.13 -5.49
CA THR A 81 -4.17 3.55 -4.14
C THR A 81 -5.57 3.63 -3.51
N ASP A 82 -6.22 2.49 -3.25
CA ASP A 82 -7.56 2.44 -2.66
C ASP A 82 -7.53 1.96 -1.20
N THR A 83 -6.99 2.79 -0.30
CA THR A 83 -6.97 2.54 1.17
C THR A 83 -8.29 2.88 1.87
N LYS A 84 -9.30 3.33 1.10
CA LYS A 84 -10.60 3.77 1.64
C LYS A 84 -11.40 2.65 2.33
N ASN A 85 -11.09 1.38 2.06
CA ASN A 85 -11.70 0.24 2.76
C ASN A 85 -10.93 -0.24 3.99
N LEU A 86 -9.66 0.17 4.20
CA LEU A 86 -8.91 -0.19 5.41
C LEU A 86 -9.19 0.81 6.56
N LYS A 87 -9.55 2.05 6.21
CA LYS A 87 -9.79 3.16 7.15
C LYS A 87 -11.26 3.38 7.53
N SER A 88 -12.09 2.33 7.57
CA SER A 88 -13.41 2.43 8.22
C SER A 88 -13.35 2.12 9.72
N THR A 89 -12.25 1.52 10.20
CA THR A 89 -12.10 1.16 11.63
C THR A 89 -11.29 2.16 12.45
N ILE A 90 -10.70 3.21 11.85
CA ILE A 90 -9.94 4.23 12.61
C ILE A 90 -10.35 5.65 12.18
N LYS A 91 -11.56 6.05 12.61
CA LYS A 91 -11.82 7.46 12.91
C LYS A 91 -11.25 7.73 14.30
N ASP A 92 -10.16 8.49 14.37
CA ASP A 92 -10.12 9.80 15.02
C ASP A 92 -8.69 10.32 15.28
N LYS A 93 -8.49 11.59 14.90
CA LYS A 93 -7.38 12.52 15.22
C LYS A 93 -5.97 12.28 14.64
N LYS A 94 -5.63 13.05 13.59
CA LYS A 94 -4.95 14.39 13.70
C LYS A 94 -4.35 14.79 12.33
N PRO A 95 -4.55 16.03 11.84
CA PRO A 95 -3.91 16.51 10.61
C PRO A 95 -2.48 16.97 10.94
N VAL A 96 -1.47 16.41 10.27
CA VAL A 96 -0.14 17.03 10.21
C VAL A 96 0.00 17.68 8.84
N LYS A 97 0.28 18.98 8.88
CA LYS A 97 0.25 19.92 7.78
C LYS A 97 1.29 19.57 6.72
N LYS A 98 0.85 19.79 5.49
CA LYS A 98 1.56 19.83 4.23
C LYS A 98 2.55 20.99 4.24
N ASP A 99 3.84 20.69 4.20
CA ASP A 99 4.86 21.71 3.97
C ASP A 99 4.75 22.19 2.52
N SER A 100 4.16 23.37 2.38
CA SER A 100 4.13 24.12 1.13
C SER A 100 5.48 24.78 0.89
N ASN A 101 6.09 24.37 -0.22
CA ASN A 101 7.10 25.09 -0.99
C ASN A 101 6.85 26.62 -1.03
N SER A 102 7.88 27.44 -0.84
CA SER A 102 8.00 28.74 -1.50
C SER A 102 9.46 29.25 -1.59
N THR A 103 10.01 29.14 -2.80
CA THR A 103 10.52 30.27 -3.61
C THR A 103 11.66 31.15 -3.08
N LYS A 104 12.85 30.92 -3.63
CA LYS A 104 13.71 31.86 -4.38
C LYS A 104 13.58 33.37 -4.06
N LYS A 105 14.66 33.97 -3.53
CA LYS A 105 15.35 35.14 -4.12
C LYS A 105 16.72 35.33 -3.47
#